data_AF-A0A1G3JAE0-F1
#
_entry.id   AF-A0A1G3JAE0-F1
#
_cell.length_a   1.000
_cell.length_b   1.000
_cell.length_c   1.000
_cell.angle_alpha   90.00
_cell.angle_beta   90.00
_cell.angle_gamma   90.00
#
_symmetry.space_group_name_H-M   'P 1'
#
loop_
_entity.id
_entity.type
_entity.pdbx_description
1 polymer ?
#
loop_
_entity_poly.entity_id
_entity_poly.type
_entity_poly.pdbx_seq_one_letter_code
_entity_poly.pdbx_strand_id
1 'polypeptide(L)'
;MMKELNWNGVACVDMRRDEKTRKVFILEINGRFWASVLPSFVKAGVNFPMVLLKLSLGEKFEIPRLKSAIQVSFKEYIHSVLTFGNLKFSDTKYKSYLNDPLARFIQVIS
;
A
#
# COMPACT_ATOMS: atom_id res chain seq x y z
N MET A 1 -18.43 -1.30 -7.68
CA MET A 1 -17.88 -2.66 -7.48
C MET A 1 -18.10 -3.17 -6.06
N MET A 2 -17.36 -2.73 -5.04
CA MET A 2 -17.47 -3.31 -3.69
C MET A 2 -18.89 -3.28 -3.11
N LYS A 3 -19.63 -2.20 -3.40
CA LYS A 3 -21.05 -2.05 -3.06
C LYS A 3 -21.94 -3.15 -3.67
N GLU A 4 -21.70 -3.54 -4.92
CA GLU A 4 -22.47 -4.59 -5.61
C GLU A 4 -22.22 -5.97 -5.02
N LEU A 5 -21.02 -6.19 -4.46
CA LEU A 5 -20.66 -7.43 -3.77
C LEU A 5 -21.18 -7.49 -2.32
N ASN A 6 -21.86 -6.45 -1.86
CA ASN A 6 -22.18 -6.24 -0.44
C ASN A 6 -20.97 -6.48 0.48
N TRP A 7 -19.80 -6.02 0.03
CA TRP A 7 -18.54 -6.31 0.70
C TRP A 7 -18.40 -5.51 1.99
N ASN A 8 -17.95 -6.18 3.04
CA ASN A 8 -17.68 -5.58 4.34
C ASN A 8 -16.22 -5.83 4.74
N GLY A 9 -15.55 -4.80 5.25
CA GLY A 9 -14.16 -4.85 5.68
C GLY A 9 -13.16 -4.36 4.63
N VAL A 10 -11.88 -4.65 4.86
CA VAL A 10 -10.79 -4.23 3.97
C VAL A 10 -10.80 -5.04 2.67
N ALA A 11 -10.44 -4.40 1.56
CA ALA A 11 -10.29 -5.05 0.26
C ALA A 11 -8.97 -4.61 -0.40
N CYS A 12 -8.10 -5.56 -0.69
CA CYS A 12 -6.96 -5.37 -1.59
C CYS A 12 -7.36 -5.86 -2.98
N VAL A 13 -7.40 -4.96 -3.95
CA VAL A 13 -7.83 -5.28 -5.32
C VAL A 13 -6.60 -5.32 -6.21
N ASP A 14 -6.28 -6.51 -6.70
CA ASP A 14 -5.15 -6.70 -7.60
C ASP A 14 -5.64 -6.49 -9.02
N MET A 15 -4.96 -5.60 -9.73
CA MET A 15 -5.34 -5.16 -11.06
C MET A 15 -4.15 -5.28 -12.00
N ARG A 16 -4.44 -5.59 -13.26
CA ARG A 16 -3.46 -5.53 -14.34
C ARG A 16 -3.93 -4.59 -15.41
N ARG A 17 -3.02 -3.78 -15.91
CA ARG A 17 -3.29 -2.81 -16.96
C ARG A 17 -2.60 -3.27 -18.24
N ASP A 18 -3.39 -3.49 -19.29
CA ASP A 18 -2.87 -3.81 -20.60
C ASP A 18 -2.12 -2.60 -21.17
N GLU A 19 -0.94 -2.84 -21.73
CA GLU A 19 -0.04 -1.76 -22.18
C GLU A 19 -0.56 -1.11 -23.46
N LYS A 20 -1.01 -1.91 -24.42
CA LYS A 20 -1.40 -1.48 -25.77
C LYS A 20 -2.77 -0.78 -25.77
N THR A 21 -3.76 -1.44 -25.18
CA THR A 21 -5.16 -0.98 -25.16
C THR A 21 -5.46 -0.08 -23.96
N ARG A 22 -4.55 -0.01 -22.99
CA ARG A 22 -4.69 0.74 -21.74
C ARG A 22 -5.87 0.29 -20.85
N LYS A 23 -6.52 -0.83 -21.17
CA LYS A 23 -7.61 -1.42 -20.39
C LYS A 23 -7.10 -1.94 -19.05
N VAL A 24 -7.89 -1.76 -17.98
CA VAL A 24 -7.59 -2.29 -16.66
C VAL A 24 -8.48 -3.50 -16.41
N PHE A 25 -7.86 -4.60 -15.99
CA PHE A 25 -8.50 -5.86 -15.63
C PHE A 25 -8.33 -6.09 -14.14
N ILE A 26 -9.38 -6.57 -13.49
CA ILE A 26 -9.34 -7.00 -12.09
C ILE A 26 -8.95 -8.48 -12.10
N LEU A 27 -7.93 -8.82 -11.32
CA LEU A 27 -7.44 -10.18 -11.20
C LEU A 27 -8.08 -10.87 -10.00
N GLU A 28 -7.99 -10.24 -8.84
CA GLU A 28 -8.50 -10.79 -7.59
C GLU A 28 -8.88 -9.69 -6.58
N ILE A 29 -9.74 -10.07 -5.64
CA ILE A 29 -10.11 -9.25 -4.48
C ILE A 29 -9.74 -10.06 -3.22
N ASN A 30 -8.80 -9.54 -2.44
CA ASN A 30 -8.34 -10.15 -1.21
C ASN A 30 -8.95 -9.47 0.01
N GLY A 31 -9.66 -10.22 0.85
CA GLY A 31 -10.20 -9.76 2.13
C GLY A 31 -9.20 -9.74 3.28
N ARG A 32 -7.98 -9.27 3.02
CA ARG A 32 -6.89 -9.22 3.99
C ARG A 32 -6.02 -7.98 3.78
N PHE A 33 -5.25 -7.63 4.81
CA PHE A 33 -4.20 -6.64 4.66
C PHE A 33 -3.09 -7.15 3.74
N TRP A 34 -2.49 -6.21 3.00
CA TRP A 34 -1.40 -6.47 2.08
C TRP A 34 -0.06 -6.10 2.71
N ALA A 35 1.02 -6.64 2.16
CA ALA A 35 2.37 -6.46 2.70
C ALA A 35 2.81 -4.98 2.77
N SER A 36 2.23 -4.10 1.95
CA SER A 36 2.49 -2.66 1.95
C SER A 36 1.42 -1.82 2.65
N VAL A 37 0.68 -2.38 3.63
CA VAL A 37 -0.31 -1.62 4.41
C VAL A 37 0.33 -0.47 5.21
N LEU A 38 1.53 -0.67 5.76
CA LEU A 38 2.26 0.37 6.47
C LEU A 38 2.64 1.55 5.55
N PRO A 39 3.24 1.32 4.36
CA PRO A 39 3.40 2.34 3.33
C PRO A 39 2.14 3.14 2.99
N SER A 40 0.96 2.51 2.97
CA SER A 40 -0.30 3.23 2.73
C SER A 40 -0.61 4.26 3.81
N PHE A 41 -0.23 3.99 5.07
CA PHE A 41 -0.34 4.98 6.12
C PHE A 41 0.74 6.06 5.99
N VAL A 42 2.01 5.67 5.98
CA VAL A 42 3.13 6.63 6.08
C VAL A 42 3.31 7.47 4.82
N LYS A 43 2.88 7.00 3.65
CA LYS A 43 3.00 7.73 2.38
C LYS A 43 1.68 8.29 1.87
N ALA A 44 0.60 7.51 1.91
CA ALA A 44 -0.69 7.93 1.36
C ALA A 44 -1.66 8.51 2.41
N GLY A 45 -1.32 8.42 3.70
CA GLY A 45 -2.09 9.01 4.81
C GLY A 45 -3.26 8.16 5.30
N VAL A 46 -3.37 6.90 4.90
CA VAL A 46 -4.53 6.04 5.22
C VAL A 46 -4.12 4.91 6.17
N ASN A 47 -4.65 4.95 7.40
CA ASN A 47 -4.47 3.87 8.37
C ASN A 47 -5.63 2.87 8.27
N PHE A 48 -5.51 1.90 7.35
CA PHE A 48 -6.55 0.90 7.08
C PHE A 48 -7.00 0.09 8.32
N PRO A 49 -6.10 -0.38 9.21
CA PRO A 49 -6.52 -1.03 10.46
C PRO A 49 -7.38 -0.14 11.34
N MET A 50 -7.01 1.13 11.53
CA MET A 50 -7.82 2.08 12.30
C MET A 50 -9.17 2.33 11.66
N VAL A 51 -9.22 2.47 10.32
CA VAL A 51 -10.48 2.61 9.58
C VAL A 51 -11.39 1.41 9.83
N LEU A 52 -10.86 0.19 9.68
CA LEU A 52 -11.62 -1.03 9.88
C LEU A 52 -12.16 -1.10 11.32
N LEU A 53 -11.32 -0.83 12.33
CA LEU A 53 -11.71 -0.82 13.73
C LEU A 53 -12.88 0.14 13.99
N LYS A 54 -12.76 1.39 13.55
CA LYS A 54 -13.80 2.41 13.75
C LYS A 54 -15.12 2.01 13.11
N LEU A 55 -15.07 1.53 11.87
CA LEU A 55 -16.26 1.07 11.17
C LEU A 55 -16.89 -0.15 11.87
N SER A 56 -16.09 -1.08 12.39
CA SER A 56 -16.57 -2.23 13.16
C SER A 56 -17.22 -1.84 14.48
N LEU A 57 -16.82 -0.71 15.08
CA LEU A 57 -17.43 -0.14 16.27
C LEU A 57 -18.68 0.71 15.97
N GLY A 58 -19.07 0.85 14.70
CA GLY A 58 -20.19 1.70 14.29
C GLY A 58 -19.87 3.20 14.36
N GLU A 59 -18.60 3.57 14.52
CA GLU A 59 -18.18 4.97 14.53
C GLU A 59 -18.29 5.58 13.12
N LYS A 60 -18.68 6.85 13.06
CA LYS A 60 -18.57 7.62 11.82
C LYS A 60 -17.09 7.86 11.53
N PHE A 61 -16.66 7.45 10.34
CA PHE A 61 -15.30 7.64 9.87
C PHE A 61 -15.29 8.52 8.63
N GLU A 62 -14.54 9.62 8.68
CA GLU A 62 -14.27 10.44 7.50
C GLU A 62 -13.06 9.90 6.76
N ILE A 63 -13.22 9.69 5.46
CA ILE A 63 -12.13 9.21 4.61
C ILE A 63 -11.04 10.29 4.58
N PRO A 64 -9.81 9.99 5.01
CA PRO A 64 -8.74 10.96 5.03
C PRO A 64 -8.37 11.38 3.60
N ARG A 65 -7.86 12.61 3.45
CA ARG A 65 -7.40 13.12 2.16
C ARG A 65 -6.27 12.24 1.62
N LEU A 66 -6.56 11.51 0.56
CA LEU A 66 -5.60 10.64 -0.13
C LEU A 66 -4.46 11.47 -0.72
N LYS A 67 -3.22 11.05 -0.45
CA LYS A 67 -2.04 11.59 -1.11
C LYS A 67 -1.50 10.58 -2.11
N SER A 68 -1.27 11.05 -3.35
CA SER A 68 -0.53 10.27 -4.32
C SER A 68 0.87 9.99 -3.78
N ALA A 69 1.23 8.71 -3.70
CA ALA A 69 2.51 8.27 -3.18
C ALA A 69 3.12 7.25 -4.14
N ILE A 70 4.45 7.29 -4.23
CA ILE A 70 5.22 6.32 -5.01
C ILE A 70 5.94 5.38 -4.04
N GLN A 71 5.92 4.10 -4.38
CA GLN A 71 6.79 3.12 -3.77
C GLN A 71 7.47 2.28 -4.86
N VAL A 72 8.80 2.30 -4.88
CA VAL A 72 9.63 1.56 -5.84
C VAL A 72 10.39 0.44 -5.15
N SER A 73 10.81 -0.55 -5.93
CA SER A 73 11.71 -1.60 -5.48
C SER A 73 13.12 -1.06 -5.21
N PHE A 74 13.93 -1.81 -4.45
CA PHE A 74 15.34 -1.45 -4.26
C PHE A 74 16.11 -1.44 -5.57
N LYS A 75 15.81 -2.41 -6.44
CA LYS A 75 16.43 -2.56 -7.77
C LYS A 75 16.20 -1.31 -8.62
N GLU A 76 14.98 -0.81 -8.67
CA GLU A 76 14.64 0.42 -9.40
C GLU A 76 15.30 1.65 -8.79
N TYR A 77 15.38 1.74 -7.46
CA TYR A 77 16.11 2.82 -6.80
C TYR A 77 17.59 2.81 -7.18
N ILE A 78 18.29 1.68 -7.08
CA ILE A 78 19.69 1.55 -7.47
C ILE A 78 19.86 1.87 -8.97
N HIS A 79 18.98 1.35 -9.82
CA HIS A 79 19.00 1.67 -11.25
C HIS A 79 18.84 3.17 -11.51
N SER A 80 17.94 3.86 -10.80
CA SER A 80 17.80 5.32 -10.88
C SER A 80 19.05 6.03 -10.41
N VAL A 81 19.69 5.60 -9.33
CA VAL A 81 20.94 6.23 -8.86
C VAL A 81 22.05 6.09 -9.89
N LEU A 82 22.22 4.90 -10.47
CA LEU A 82 23.24 4.63 -11.49
C LEU A 82 22.99 5.38 -12.81
N THR A 83 21.74 5.67 -13.12
CA THR A 83 21.33 6.43 -14.31
C THR A 83 21.10 7.92 -14.04
N PHE A 84 21.52 8.43 -12.88
CA PHE A 84 21.34 9.84 -12.45
C PHE A 84 19.87 10.32 -12.47
N GLY A 85 18.93 9.41 -12.22
CA GLY A 85 17.51 9.70 -12.05
C GLY A 85 17.15 10.32 -10.70
N ASN A 86 15.87 10.67 -10.52
CA ASN A 86 15.37 11.49 -9.40
C ASN A 86 14.74 10.69 -8.24
N LEU A 87 14.83 9.36 -8.22
CA LEU A 87 14.27 8.56 -7.13
C LEU A 87 15.05 8.78 -5.84
N LYS A 88 14.34 9.01 -4.74
CA LYS A 88 14.91 9.16 -3.41
C LYS A 88 14.87 7.83 -2.68
N PHE A 89 15.78 7.60 -1.73
CA PHE A 89 15.74 6.41 -0.88
C PHE A 89 14.40 6.28 -0.13
N SER A 90 13.76 7.41 0.21
CA SER A 90 12.41 7.46 0.80
C SER A 90 11.30 6.91 -0.09
N ASP A 91 11.54 6.78 -1.39
CA ASP A 91 10.59 6.20 -2.33
C ASP A 91 10.62 4.66 -2.26
N THR A 92 11.64 4.07 -1.64
CA THR A 92 11.62 2.64 -1.29
C THR A 92 10.73 2.36 -0.08
N LYS A 93 10.51 1.08 0.24
CA LYS A 93 9.82 0.66 1.48
C LYS A 93 10.69 0.78 2.74
N TYR A 94 12.01 0.80 2.59
CA TYR A 94 12.93 0.63 3.73
C TYR A 94 12.94 1.79 4.71
N LYS A 95 12.58 3.01 4.27
CA LYS A 95 12.42 4.14 5.18
C LYS A 95 11.42 3.83 6.31
N SER A 96 10.36 3.09 6.02
CA SER A 96 9.36 2.71 7.03
C SER A 96 9.86 1.67 8.03
N TYR A 97 10.90 0.90 7.69
CA TYR A 97 11.47 -0.10 8.60
C TYR A 97 12.20 0.53 9.77
N LEU A 98 12.63 1.79 9.63
CA LEU A 98 13.24 2.55 10.71
C LEU A 98 12.24 2.88 11.84
N ASN A 99 10.93 2.82 11.57
CA ASN A 99 9.91 3.05 12.59
C ASN A 99 9.78 1.88 13.56
N ASP A 100 10.12 0.65 13.12
CA ASP A 100 10.11 -0.55 13.95
C ASP A 100 11.16 -1.57 13.44
N PRO A 101 12.45 -1.31 13.74
CA PRO A 101 13.54 -2.14 13.24
C PRO A 101 13.54 -3.54 13.87
N LEU A 102 13.04 -3.68 15.11
CA LEU A 102 12.97 -4.96 15.82
C LEU A 102 11.93 -5.87 15.19
N ALA A 103 10.70 -5.38 14.93
CA ALA A 103 9.69 -6.18 14.27
C ALA A 103 10.15 -6.62 12.88
N ARG A 104 10.86 -5.75 12.15
CA ARG A 104 11.40 -6.11 10.84
C ARG A 104 12.52 -7.14 10.93
N PHE A 105 13.41 -7.02 11.90
CA PHE A 105 14.47 -8.02 12.12
C PHE A 105 13.85 -9.39 12.40
N ILE A 106 12.90 -9.46 13.34
CA ILE A 106 12.16 -10.69 13.67
C ILE A 106 11.52 -11.30 12.40
N GLN A 107 10.83 -10.49 11.60
CA GLN A 107 10.20 -10.95 10.36
C GLN A 107 11.19 -11.54 9.33
N VAL A 108 12.45 -11.14 9.36
CA VAL A 108 13.48 -11.63 8.42
C VAL A 108 14.10 -12.94 8.90
N ILE A 109 14.14 -13.17 10.21
CA ILE A 109 14.74 -14.37 10.81
C ILE A 109 13.72 -15.48 11.11
N SER A 110 12.42 -15.15 11.18
CA SER A 110 11.30 -16.10 11.34
C SER A 110 10.89 -16.71 10.01
#